data_AF-A0A833S5V1-F1
#
_entry.id   AF-A0A833S5V1-F1
#
_cell.length_a   1.000
_cell.length_b   1.000
_cell.length_c   1.000
_cell.angle_alpha   90.00
_cell.angle_beta   90.00
_cell.angle_gamma   90.00
#
_symmetry.space_group_name_H-M   'P 1'
#
loop_
_entity.id
_entity.type
_entity.pdbx_description
1 polymer ?
#
loop_
_entity_poly.entity_id
_entity_poly.type
_entity_poly.pdbx_seq_one_letter_code
_entity_poly.pdbx_strand_id
1 'polypeptide(L)'
;MGAEIGWDSVKELCDTKLPDTTIKSLEKAADSVVGTSNGGVLQVRQLRCRKVGRYIHVDLTLVVDDASGVHHAVEWKQKVKNAIKHQVPRVKDIVVEIATPEQLAASAAAEAKEAHDHNYL
;
A
#
# COMPACT_ATOMS: atom_id res chain seq x y z
N MET A 1 -4.73 4.69 23.12
CA MET A 1 -4.76 5.69 22.03
C MET A 1 -3.40 5.62 21.39
N GLY A 2 -3.30 5.06 20.18
CA GLY A 2 -2.02 4.67 19.59
C GLY A 2 -2.28 4.01 18.25
N ALA A 3 -2.76 4.80 17.30
CA ALA A 3 -2.83 4.44 15.90
C ALA A 3 -2.23 5.61 15.13
N GLU A 4 -1.00 5.97 15.49
CA GLU A 4 -0.13 6.80 14.65
C GLU A 4 0.41 5.86 13.57
N ILE A 5 -0.48 5.37 12.71
CA ILE A 5 -0.12 4.48 11.61
C ILE A 5 0.69 5.35 10.64
N GLY A 6 1.93 4.93 10.37
CA GLY A 6 2.89 5.67 9.55
C GLY A 6 2.43 5.78 8.10
N TRP A 7 1.62 6.81 7.81
CA TRP A 7 1.25 7.23 6.45
C TRP A 7 2.36 8.02 5.75
N ASP A 8 3.54 8.18 6.37
CA ASP A 8 4.65 9.01 5.89
C ASP A 8 5.12 8.64 4.47
N SER A 9 4.96 7.38 4.05
CA SER A 9 5.40 6.91 2.72
C SER A 9 4.28 6.81 1.68
N VAL A 10 3.02 7.04 2.05
CA VAL A 10 1.87 6.76 1.17
C VAL A 10 1.66 7.85 0.11
N LYS A 11 2.19 9.05 0.34
CA LYS A 11 1.86 10.23 -0.47
C LYS A 11 2.61 10.33 -1.80
N GLU A 12 3.64 9.51 -2.01
CA GLU A 12 4.63 9.79 -3.06
C GLU A 12 4.13 9.65 -4.51
N LEU A 13 3.05 8.93 -4.83
CA LEU A 13 2.75 8.65 -6.27
C LEU A 13 1.26 8.53 -6.63
N CYS A 14 0.37 9.31 -6.03
CA CYS A 14 -0.97 9.47 -6.63
C CYS A 14 -0.88 10.43 -7.83
N ASP A 15 -1.20 9.94 -9.03
CA ASP A 15 -1.26 10.79 -10.24
C ASP A 15 -2.25 11.95 -9.96
N THR A 16 -1.77 13.20 -10.02
CA THR A 16 -2.46 14.46 -9.65
C THR A 16 -3.84 14.67 -10.31
N LYS A 17 -4.26 13.77 -11.19
CA LYS A 17 -5.53 13.79 -11.94
C LYS A 17 -6.67 13.01 -11.29
N LEU A 18 -6.46 12.37 -10.14
CA LEU A 18 -7.52 11.67 -9.42
C LEU A 18 -8.24 12.62 -8.45
N PRO A 19 -9.58 12.55 -8.34
CA PRO A 19 -10.32 13.34 -7.36
C PRO A 19 -9.92 12.96 -5.93
N ASP A 20 -9.74 13.94 -5.04
CA ASP A 20 -9.44 13.72 -3.62
C ASP A 20 -10.42 12.76 -2.94
N THR A 21 -11.70 12.79 -3.35
CA THR A 21 -12.72 11.88 -2.83
C THR A 21 -12.41 10.41 -3.15
N THR A 22 -11.80 10.14 -4.30
CA THR A 22 -11.41 8.79 -4.68
C THR A 22 -10.19 8.32 -3.91
N ILE A 23 -9.21 9.21 -3.72
CA ILE A 23 -8.02 8.93 -2.92
C ILE A 23 -8.45 8.61 -1.48
N LYS A 24 -9.25 9.46 -0.85
CA LYS A 24 -9.77 9.22 0.51
C LYS A 24 -10.55 7.91 0.66
N SER A 25 -11.34 7.54 -0.35
CA SER A 25 -12.04 6.25 -0.34
C SER A 25 -11.09 5.06 -0.43
N LEU A 26 -9.99 5.17 -1.20
CA LEU A 26 -8.96 4.14 -1.26
C LEU A 26 -8.21 4.01 0.07
N GLU A 27 -7.85 5.15 0.66
CA GLU A 27 -7.18 5.20 1.96
C GLU A 27 -8.04 4.56 3.04
N LYS A 28 -9.33 4.94 3.10
CA LYS A 28 -10.30 4.36 4.04
C LYS A 28 -10.53 2.87 3.82
N ALA A 29 -10.54 2.41 2.57
CA ALA A 29 -10.67 0.98 2.26
C ALA A 29 -9.48 0.17 2.77
N ALA A 30 -8.26 0.68 2.58
CA ALA A 30 -7.04 0.06 3.08
C ALA A 30 -6.99 0.08 4.62
N ASP A 31 -7.27 1.23 5.23
CA ASP A 31 -7.30 1.43 6.69
C ASP A 31 -8.28 0.49 7.39
N SER A 32 -9.48 0.30 6.80
CA SER A 32 -10.47 -0.64 7.34
C SER A 32 -9.96 -2.08 7.39
N VAL A 33 -9.11 -2.49 6.46
CA VAL A 33 -8.54 -3.85 6.47
C VAL A 33 -7.40 -3.96 7.47
N VAL A 34 -6.57 -2.92 7.60
CA VAL A 34 -5.52 -2.86 8.62
C VAL A 34 -6.14 -2.93 10.01
N GLY A 35 -7.15 -2.12 10.30
CA GLY A 35 -7.84 -2.09 11.60
C GLY A 35 -8.55 -3.40 11.95
N THR A 36 -9.02 -4.16 10.95
CA THR A 36 -9.63 -5.49 11.16
C THR A 36 -8.60 -6.63 11.20
N SER A 37 -7.33 -6.35 10.93
CA SER A 37 -6.27 -7.36 10.88
C SER A 37 -5.72 -7.79 12.24
N ASN A 38 -6.02 -7.04 13.30
CA ASN A 38 -5.62 -7.32 14.68
C ASN A 38 -4.13 -7.69 14.82
N GLY A 39 -3.25 -6.97 14.09
CA GLY A 39 -1.80 -7.17 14.08
C GLY A 39 -1.27 -8.00 12.91
N GLY A 40 -2.13 -8.60 12.07
CA GLY A 40 -1.70 -9.35 10.88
C GLY A 40 -1.19 -8.47 9.74
N VAL A 41 -1.69 -7.24 9.63
CA VAL A 41 -1.14 -6.19 8.75
C VAL A 41 -0.57 -5.10 9.63
N LEU A 42 0.73 -4.85 9.49
CA LEU A 42 1.46 -3.88 10.31
C LEU A 42 1.24 -2.47 9.79
N GLN A 43 1.34 -2.27 8.47
CA GLN A 43 1.15 -0.96 7.84
C GLN A 43 0.96 -1.06 6.33
N VAL A 44 0.52 0.04 5.71
CA VAL A 44 0.49 0.25 4.26
C VAL A 44 1.69 1.13 3.89
N ARG A 45 2.69 0.61 3.18
CA ARG A 45 3.88 1.40 2.81
C ARG A 45 3.57 2.36 1.67
N GLN A 46 2.90 1.85 0.64
CA GLN A 46 2.73 2.56 -0.62
C GLN A 46 1.32 2.35 -1.14
N LEU A 47 0.69 3.44 -1.60
CA LEU A 47 -0.56 3.42 -2.36
C LEU A 47 -0.38 4.29 -3.60
N ARG A 48 -0.09 3.64 -4.72
CA ARG A 48 0.07 4.29 -6.01
C ARG A 48 -1.20 4.14 -6.82
N CYS A 49 -1.71 5.25 -7.32
CA CYS A 49 -2.94 5.27 -8.08
C CYS A 49 -2.70 5.95 -9.43
N ARG A 50 -3.10 5.29 -10.51
CA ARG A 50 -3.03 5.84 -11.87
C ARG A 50 -4.37 5.75 -12.57
N LYS A 51 -4.75 6.82 -13.27
CA LYS A 51 -5.95 6.85 -14.10
C LYS A 51 -5.61 6.36 -15.51
N VAL A 52 -6.29 5.32 -15.99
CA VAL A 52 -6.12 4.79 -17.34
C VAL A 52 -7.48 4.84 -18.04
N GLY A 53 -7.64 5.83 -18.93
CA GLY A 53 -8.92 6.14 -19.57
C GLY A 53 -9.99 6.50 -18.52
N ARG A 54 -11.06 5.71 -18.46
CA ARG A 54 -12.17 5.88 -17.49
C ARG A 54 -11.95 5.16 -16.16
N TYR A 55 -10.94 4.28 -16.09
CA TYR A 55 -10.70 3.37 -14.99
C TYR A 55 -9.48 3.80 -14.16
N ILE A 56 -9.38 3.20 -12.97
CA ILE A 56 -8.28 3.43 -12.04
C ILE A 56 -7.55 2.11 -11.84
N HIS A 57 -6.23 2.17 -11.87
CA HIS A 57 -5.35 1.07 -11.49
C HIS A 57 -4.69 1.47 -10.17
N VAL A 58 -4.68 0.52 -9.24
CA VAL A 58 -4.14 0.71 -7.90
C VAL A 58 -3.00 -0.29 -7.71
N ASP A 59 -1.89 0.22 -7.22
CA ASP A 59 -0.73 -0.56 -6.81
C ASP A 59 -0.48 -0.26 -5.34
N LEU A 60 -0.41 -1.29 -4.52
CA LEU A 60 -0.38 -1.16 -3.06
C LEU A 60 0.62 -2.15 -2.46
N THR A 61 1.46 -1.67 -1.56
CA THR A 61 2.38 -2.52 -0.80
C THR A 61 1.93 -2.60 0.66
N LEU A 62 1.60 -3.81 1.10
CA LEU A 62 1.24 -4.11 2.48
C LEU A 62 2.44 -4.69 3.21
N VAL A 63 2.70 -4.19 4.41
CA VAL A 63 3.67 -4.78 5.32
C VAL A 63 2.93 -5.70 6.28
N VAL A 64 3.24 -6.98 6.25
CA VAL A 64 2.65 -8.00 7.12
C VAL A 64 3.72 -8.56 8.06
N ASP A 65 3.28 -9.05 9.21
CA ASP A 65 4.19 -9.71 10.15
C ASP A 65 4.67 -11.05 9.59
N ASP A 66 5.98 -11.29 9.61
CA ASP A 66 6.62 -12.49 9.03
C ASP A 66 6.12 -13.79 9.69
N ALA A 67 5.73 -13.74 10.97
CA ALA A 67 5.18 -14.89 11.67
C ALA A 67 3.77 -15.28 11.20
N SER A 68 3.12 -14.45 10.38
CA SER A 68 1.80 -14.71 9.83
C SER A 68 1.81 -15.79 8.74
N GLY A 69 2.95 -16.13 8.14
CA GLY A 69 3.02 -17.13 7.08
C GLY A 69 2.32 -16.74 5.76
N VAL A 70 2.68 -17.44 4.68
CA VAL A 70 2.27 -17.09 3.30
C VAL A 70 0.75 -17.13 3.09
N HIS A 71 0.04 -18.04 3.78
CA HIS A 71 -1.40 -18.18 3.61
C HIS A 71 -2.15 -16.92 4.07
N HIS A 72 -1.83 -16.42 5.27
CA HIS A 72 -2.46 -15.22 5.82
C HIS A 72 -2.12 -13.96 5.00
N ALA A 73 -0.91 -13.88 4.45
CA ALA A 73 -0.54 -12.82 3.52
C ALA A 73 -1.45 -12.77 2.27
N VAL A 74 -1.77 -13.94 1.70
CA VAL A 74 -2.71 -14.05 0.56
C VAL A 74 -4.13 -13.67 0.98
N GLU A 75 -4.57 -14.06 2.17
CA GLU A 75 -5.88 -13.64 2.70
C GLU A 75 -5.98 -12.12 2.83
N TRP A 76 -4.98 -11.46 3.40
CA TRP A 76 -4.95 -10.01 3.52
C TRP A 76 -4.96 -9.32 2.16
N LYS A 77 -4.15 -9.82 1.22
CA LYS A 77 -4.18 -9.38 -0.17
C LYS A 77 -5.58 -9.45 -0.78
N GLN A 78 -6.30 -10.55 -0.56
CA GLN A 78 -7.65 -10.70 -1.10
C GLN A 78 -8.66 -9.78 -0.40
N LYS A 79 -8.57 -9.63 0.93
CA LYS A 79 -9.44 -8.73 1.72
C LYS A 79 -9.28 -7.28 1.27
N VAL A 80 -8.05 -6.80 1.11
CA VAL A 80 -7.79 -5.43 0.62
C VAL A 80 -8.31 -5.25 -0.80
N LYS A 81 -8.06 -6.20 -1.71
CA LYS A 81 -8.62 -6.16 -3.07
C LYS A 81 -10.14 -6.05 -3.07
N ASN A 82 -10.81 -6.84 -2.25
CA ASN A 82 -12.27 -6.85 -2.16
C ASN A 82 -12.79 -5.53 -1.56
N ALA A 83 -12.17 -5.02 -0.50
CA ALA A 83 -12.53 -3.75 0.12
C ALA A 83 -12.41 -2.58 -0.86
N ILE A 84 -11.29 -2.49 -1.58
CA ILE A 84 -11.06 -1.44 -2.58
C ILE A 84 -12.07 -1.53 -3.73
N LYS A 85 -12.32 -2.73 -4.28
CA LYS A 85 -13.31 -2.91 -5.35
C LYS A 85 -14.72 -2.52 -4.92
N HIS A 86 -15.07 -2.81 -3.67
CA HIS A 86 -16.40 -2.49 -3.13
C HIS A 86 -16.58 -1.00 -2.90
N GLN A 87 -15.59 -0.32 -2.32
CA GLN A 87 -15.67 1.11 -2.00
C GLN A 87 -15.41 2.01 -3.22
N VAL A 88 -14.64 1.55 -4.21
CA VAL A 88 -14.29 2.32 -5.41
C VAL A 88 -14.52 1.49 -6.68
N PRO A 89 -15.77 1.44 -7.19
CA PRO A 89 -16.14 0.61 -8.36
C PRO A 89 -15.39 0.96 -9.66
N ARG A 90 -14.77 2.14 -9.73
CA ARG A 90 -13.98 2.59 -10.88
C ARG A 90 -12.61 1.93 -10.97
N VAL A 91 -12.17 1.26 -9.91
CA VAL A 91 -10.92 0.51 -9.87
C VAL A 91 -11.10 -0.80 -10.62
N LYS A 92 -10.34 -0.99 -11.71
CA LYS A 92 -10.40 -2.23 -12.51
C LYS A 92 -9.32 -3.21 -12.17
N ASP A 93 -8.15 -2.70 -11.80
CA ASP A 93 -6.95 -3.48 -11.64
C ASP A 93 -6.29 -3.09 -10.32
N ILE A 94 -5.95 -4.12 -9.54
CA ILE A 94 -5.36 -3.94 -8.22
C ILE A 94 -4.20 -4.92 -8.10
N VAL A 95 -3.01 -4.36 -8.01
CA VAL A 95 -1.80 -5.08 -7.63
C VAL A 95 -1.58 -4.85 -6.15
N VAL A 96 -1.40 -5.94 -5.42
CA VAL A 96 -1.07 -5.90 -4.00
C VAL A 96 0.20 -6.69 -3.81
N GLU A 97 1.25 -5.99 -3.42
CA GLU A 97 2.52 -6.55 -3.02
C GLU A 97 2.54 -6.75 -1.51
N ILE A 98 3.13 -7.86 -1.08
CA ILE A 98 3.32 -8.17 0.33
C ILE A 98 4.82 -8.03 0.60
N ALA A 99 5.15 -7.25 1.61
CA ALA A 99 6.49 -7.11 2.14
C ALA A 99 6.51 -7.46 3.62
N THR A 100 7.65 -7.94 4.10
CA THR A 100 7.93 -8.06 5.53
C THR A 100 8.69 -6.82 6.01
N PRO A 101 8.72 -6.55 7.33
CA PRO A 101 9.53 -5.46 7.89
C PRO A 101 11.01 -5.59 7.53
N GLU A 102 11.51 -6.81 7.39
CA GLU A 102 12.90 -7.08 7.03
C GLU A 102 13.16 -6.72 5.55
N GLN A 103 12.27 -7.11 4.64
CA GLN A 103 12.35 -6.73 3.22
C GLN A 103 12.20 -5.21 3.04
N LEU A 104 11.37 -4.57 3.84
CA LEU A 104 11.22 -3.12 3.88
C LEU A 104 12.53 -2.42 4.26
N ALA A 105 13.19 -2.90 5.32
CA ALA A 105 14.47 -2.38 5.77
C ALA A 105 15.58 -2.61 4.73
N ALA A 106 15.60 -3.78 4.09
CA ALA A 106 16.55 -4.09 3.02
C ALA A 106 16.38 -3.19 1.78
N SER A 107 15.13 -2.95 1.36
CA SER A 107 14.81 -2.01 0.28
C SER A 107 15.27 -0.59 0.60
N ALA A 108 14.92 -0.07 1.78
CA ALA A 108 15.31 1.27 2.20
C ALA A 108 16.84 1.43 2.29
N ALA A 109 17.56 0.39 2.71
CA ALA A 109 19.02 0.39 2.76
C ALA A 109 19.66 0.35 1.35
N ALA A 110 19.03 -0.31 0.38
CA ALA A 110 19.46 -0.31 -1.02
C ALA A 110 19.23 1.05 -1.67
N GLU A 111 18.04 1.63 -1.49
CA GLU A 111 17.65 2.95 -2.00
C GLU A 111 18.59 4.06 -1.45
N ALA A 112 19.00 3.96 -0.18
CA ALA A 112 19.96 4.88 0.44
C ALA A 112 21.40 4.74 -0.12
N LYS A 113 21.80 3.53 -0.56
CA LYS A 113 23.10 3.31 -1.21
C LYS A 113 23.13 3.87 -2.62
N GLU A 114 22.05 3.73 -3.39
CA GLU A 114 21.95 4.26 -4.75
C GLU A 114 21.93 5.81 -4.77
N ALA A 115 21.29 6.43 -3.79
CA ALA A 115 21.32 7.90 -3.63
C ALA A 115 22.72 8.46 -3.33
N HIS A 116 23.59 7.67 -2.69
CA HIS A 116 24.97 8.08 -2.39
C HIS A 116 25.89 7.98 -3.63
N ASP A 117 25.61 7.06 -4.55
CA ASP A 117 26.42 6.87 -5.77
C ASP A 117 26.13 7.93 -6.84
N HIS A 118 24.91 8.47 -6.89
CA HIS A 118 24.50 9.51 -7.85
C HIS A 118 24.95 10.94 -7.51
N ASN A 119 25.60 11.18 -6.37
CA ASN A 119 26.15 12.49 -6.02
C ASN A 119 27.62 12.70 -6.46
N TYR A 120 28.11 11.83 -7.35
CA TYR A 120 29.48 11.86 -7.87
C TYR A 120 29.54 11.75 -9.40
N LEU A 121 28.69 12.50 -10.13
CA LEU A 121 28.87 12.79 -11.56
C LEU A 121 28.47 14.24 -11.90
#